data_AF-A0A7J6RVZ7-F1
#
_entry.id   AF-A0A7J6RVZ7-F1
#
_cell.length_a   1.000
_cell.length_b   1.000
_cell.length_c   1.000
_cell.angle_alpha   90.00
_cell.angle_beta   90.00
_cell.angle_gamma   90.00
#
_symmetry.space_group_name_H-M   'P 1'
#
loop_
_entity.id
_entity.type
_entity.pdbx_description
1 polymer ?
#
loop_
_entity_poly.entity_id
_entity_poly.type
_entity_poly.pdbx_seq_one_letter_code
_entity_poly.pdbx_strand_id
1 'polypeptide(L)'
;MSRRSLLSPSRLALDKAVGGGAPLSVLARAASNIAASLRTRADFNGDSVREKVAEVHVQTASKYHDKRVFNFSAGPAALPDEVMYEAQRDFSNYAGTGMGFMELSHRDVEGPFQTVLAQAEGRLREMLHIPANYKIMFLQGGAHAQFSGIPLNLFRPALGHKVVEYIDTGYWGQRSLGECARMIGQDKIKVINKEFNA
;
A
#
# COMPACT_ATOMS: atom_id res chain seq x y z
N MET A 1 24.28 -34.41 51.84
CA MET A 1 23.15 -34.16 50.91
C MET A 1 23.38 -32.79 50.28
N SER A 2 23.28 -32.48 49.00
CA SER A 2 23.19 -33.19 47.72
C SER A 2 23.38 -32.09 46.64
N ARG A 3 24.26 -32.37 45.67
CA ARG A 3 24.38 -31.83 44.30
C ARG A 3 24.91 -30.41 43.99
N ARG A 4 25.90 -30.45 43.09
CA ARG A 4 26.50 -29.43 42.19
C ARG A 4 25.48 -28.86 41.17
N SER A 5 25.73 -27.63 40.70
CA SER A 5 25.53 -27.17 39.31
C SER A 5 26.26 -25.81 39.12
N LEU A 6 27.50 -25.81 38.59
CA LEU A 6 27.91 -25.41 37.22
C LEU A 6 28.00 -23.87 36.96
N LEU A 7 29.26 -23.37 36.95
CA LEU A 7 29.95 -22.54 35.92
C LEU A 7 29.05 -21.82 34.87
N SER A 8 29.25 -20.58 34.40
CA SER A 8 30.35 -19.60 34.40
C SER A 8 29.88 -18.33 33.64
N PRO A 9 30.48 -17.14 33.83
CA PRO A 9 30.03 -15.86 33.27
C PRO A 9 30.64 -15.53 31.90
N SER A 10 30.03 -14.63 31.12
CA SER A 10 30.78 -13.62 30.32
C SER A 10 29.88 -12.64 29.56
N ARG A 11 30.27 -11.37 29.65
CA ARG A 11 29.88 -10.26 28.77
C ARG A 11 30.19 -10.64 27.32
N LEU A 12 29.28 -10.37 26.38
CA LEU A 12 29.63 -10.22 24.97
C LEU A 12 29.68 -8.73 24.62
N ALA A 13 30.83 -8.36 24.06
CA ALA A 13 31.25 -7.01 23.72
C ALA A 13 30.30 -6.31 22.75
N LEU A 14 29.89 -5.09 23.11
CA LEU A 14 29.69 -4.01 22.14
C LEU A 14 31.09 -3.50 21.80
N ASP A 15 31.65 -3.94 20.68
CA ASP A 15 32.35 -3.06 19.74
C ASP A 15 32.90 -3.84 18.54
N LYS A 16 32.82 -3.15 17.38
CA LYS A 16 33.36 -3.44 16.04
C LYS A 16 32.54 -4.31 15.09
N ALA A 17 31.73 -3.62 14.27
CA ALA A 17 31.67 -3.86 12.84
C ALA A 17 31.63 -2.51 12.09
N VAL A 18 32.74 -2.21 11.39
CA VAL A 18 32.90 -1.22 10.32
C VAL A 18 31.99 -1.65 9.15
N GLY A 19 31.25 -0.83 8.41
CA GLY A 19 31.09 0.61 8.32
C GLY A 19 29.91 0.91 7.37
N GLY A 20 29.43 2.16 7.35
CA GLY A 20 28.37 2.61 6.42
C GLY A 20 26.93 2.45 6.92
N GLY A 21 26.70 2.23 8.22
CA GLY A 21 25.35 2.16 8.78
C GLY A 21 24.63 3.51 8.73
N ALA A 22 23.37 3.50 8.31
CA ALA A 22 22.49 4.66 8.33
C ALA A 22 22.57 5.37 9.70
N PRO A 23 22.59 6.72 9.74
CA PRO A 23 22.76 7.45 10.99
C PRO A 23 21.69 7.02 12.01
N LEU A 24 22.08 6.91 13.28
CA LEU A 24 21.24 6.46 14.40
C LEU A 24 19.84 7.12 14.43
N SER A 25 19.72 8.33 13.89
CA SER A 25 18.45 9.06 13.74
C SER A 25 17.46 8.43 12.75
N VAL A 26 17.94 7.74 11.72
CA VAL A 26 17.12 7.04 10.70
C VAL A 26 16.59 5.72 11.26
N LEU A 27 17.42 4.98 11.98
CA LEU A 27 17.02 3.76 12.69
C LEU A 27 16.00 4.07 13.80
N ALA A 28 16.19 5.17 14.53
CA ALA A 28 15.22 5.64 15.52
C ALA A 28 13.87 6.04 14.89
N ARG A 29 13.88 6.66 13.70
CA ARG A 29 12.66 7.00 12.96
C ARG A 29 11.92 5.77 12.42
N ALA A 30 12.64 4.79 11.89
CA ALA A 30 12.04 3.52 11.45
C ALA A 30 11.38 2.79 12.64
N ALA A 31 12.07 2.69 13.77
CA ALA A 31 11.51 2.12 14.99
C ALA A 31 10.27 2.88 15.48
N SER A 32 10.27 4.22 15.39
CA SER A 32 9.13 5.05 15.80
C SER A 32 7.91 4.91 14.89
N ASN A 33 8.10 4.73 13.57
CA ASN A 33 7.03 4.51 12.61
C ASN A 33 6.43 3.10 12.72
N ILE A 34 7.27 2.10 12.98
CA ILE A 34 6.85 0.72 13.27
C ILE A 34 6.05 0.68 14.59
N ALA A 35 6.52 1.37 15.63
CA ALA A 35 5.78 1.49 16.88
C ALA A 35 4.44 2.23 16.72
N ALA A 36 4.35 3.19 15.79
CA ALA A 36 3.11 3.92 15.51
C ALA A 36 2.09 3.09 14.71
N SER A 37 2.52 2.28 13.73
CA SER A 37 1.62 1.40 12.98
C SER A 37 1.02 0.31 13.88
N LEU A 38 1.80 -0.18 14.85
CA LEU A 38 1.38 -1.18 15.83
C LEU A 38 0.39 -0.65 16.88
N ARG A 39 0.32 0.67 17.12
CA ARG A 39 -0.64 1.28 18.05
C ARG A 39 -2.09 1.30 17.53
N THR A 40 -2.30 1.18 16.22
CA THR A 40 -3.66 1.18 15.62
C THR A 40 -4.34 -0.18 15.61
N ARG A 41 -3.71 -1.24 16.14
CA ARG A 41 -4.27 -2.60 16.27
C ARG A 41 -4.28 -3.03 17.73
N ALA A 42 -4.97 -2.28 18.58
CA ALA A 42 -5.33 -2.73 19.92
C ALA A 42 -6.50 -3.71 19.79
N ASP A 43 -6.24 -5.00 20.03
CA ASP A 43 -7.14 -5.98 20.66
C ASP A 43 -6.70 -7.41 20.29
N PHE A 44 -5.49 -7.84 20.65
CA PHE A 44 -5.20 -9.28 20.84
C PHE A 44 -3.96 -9.46 21.73
N ASN A 45 -4.07 -10.47 22.58
CA ASN A 45 -3.34 -10.73 23.83
C ASN A 45 -1.89 -11.21 23.62
N GLY A 46 -0.91 -10.68 24.38
CA GLY A 46 0.42 -11.26 24.59
C GLY A 46 1.63 -10.42 24.15
N ASP A 47 2.26 -9.71 25.10
CA ASP A 47 3.42 -8.84 24.86
C ASP A 47 4.70 -9.59 24.38
N SER A 48 4.83 -10.89 24.66
CA SER A 48 5.99 -11.69 24.27
C SER A 48 6.01 -12.12 22.79
N VAL A 49 4.84 -12.20 22.14
CA VAL A 49 4.73 -12.44 20.69
C VAL A 49 5.03 -11.16 19.92
N ARG A 50 4.62 -10.00 20.45
CA ARG A 50 4.86 -8.68 19.88
C ARG A 50 6.37 -8.39 19.73
N GLU A 51 7.14 -8.74 20.76
CA GLU A 51 8.59 -8.53 20.77
C GLU A 51 9.30 -9.44 19.77
N LYS A 52 8.95 -10.74 19.73
CA LYS A 52 9.52 -11.69 18.75
C LYS A 52 9.18 -11.36 17.30
N VAL A 53 7.95 -10.89 17.04
CA VAL A 53 7.54 -10.49 15.68
C VAL A 53 8.25 -9.21 15.25
N ALA A 54 8.41 -8.22 16.14
CA ALA A 54 9.20 -7.03 15.86
C ALA A 54 10.68 -7.35 15.61
N GLU A 55 11.25 -8.29 16.38
CA GLU A 55 12.64 -8.73 16.25
C GLU A 55 12.89 -9.47 14.92
N VAL A 56 11.95 -10.31 14.47
CA VAL A 56 11.98 -10.92 13.13
C VAL A 56 11.88 -9.87 12.01
N HIS A 57 11.06 -8.82 12.17
CA HIS A 57 10.99 -7.73 11.19
C HIS A 57 12.33 -6.99 11.05
N VAL A 58 13.01 -6.72 12.16
CA VAL A 58 14.34 -6.07 12.14
C VAL A 58 15.41 -6.98 11.53
N GLN A 59 15.41 -8.28 11.84
CA GLN A 59 16.42 -9.21 11.34
C GLN A 59 16.25 -9.54 9.84
N THR A 60 15.01 -9.68 9.35
CA THR A 60 14.76 -10.00 7.94
C THR A 60 14.96 -8.77 7.04
N ALA A 61 14.60 -7.58 7.52
CA ALA A 61 14.93 -6.31 6.88
C ALA A 61 16.45 -6.12 6.78
N SER A 62 17.17 -6.34 7.89
CA SER A 62 18.62 -6.24 7.94
C SER A 62 19.33 -7.22 6.99
N LYS A 63 18.81 -8.45 6.81
CA LYS A 63 19.47 -9.48 5.98
C LYS A 63 19.60 -9.10 4.50
N TYR A 64 18.68 -8.28 3.98
CA TYR A 64 18.65 -7.94 2.56
C TYR A 64 18.83 -6.45 2.26
N HIS A 65 18.78 -5.57 3.27
CA HIS A 65 18.88 -4.12 3.08
C HIS A 65 20.11 -3.72 2.24
N ASP A 66 21.28 -4.28 2.58
CA ASP A 66 22.55 -3.98 1.89
C ASP A 66 22.63 -4.54 0.46
N LYS A 67 21.66 -5.37 0.04
CA LYS A 67 21.58 -5.98 -1.30
C LYS A 67 20.40 -5.46 -2.12
N ARG A 68 19.61 -4.51 -1.59
CA ARG A 68 18.48 -3.92 -2.32
C ARG A 68 19.01 -2.99 -3.41
N VAL A 69 18.54 -3.20 -4.63
CA VAL A 69 18.85 -2.33 -5.77
C VAL A 69 17.97 -1.09 -5.73
N PHE A 70 18.50 0.04 -6.19
CA PHE A 70 17.70 1.25 -6.39
C PHE A 70 16.74 1.05 -7.57
N ASN A 71 15.47 0.85 -7.26
CA ASN A 71 14.42 0.68 -8.25
C ASN A 71 13.80 2.03 -8.63
N PHE A 72 14.20 2.58 -9.78
CA PHE A 72 13.67 3.82 -10.37
C PHE A 72 12.56 3.57 -11.40
N SER A 73 11.89 2.41 -11.37
CA SER A 73 10.78 2.12 -12.27
C SER A 73 9.62 3.11 -12.09
N ALA A 74 9.03 3.56 -13.20
CA ALA A 74 7.91 4.49 -13.23
C ALA A 74 6.55 3.82 -12.92
N GLY A 75 6.46 2.49 -13.00
CA GLY A 75 5.21 1.74 -12.79
C GLY A 75 5.23 0.34 -13.43
N PRO A 76 4.99 -0.75 -12.66
CA PRO A 76 4.94 -0.81 -11.20
C PRO A 76 6.23 -0.26 -10.55
N ALA A 77 6.13 0.30 -9.34
CA ALA A 77 7.20 1.03 -8.68
C ALA A 77 7.66 0.36 -7.37
N ALA A 78 8.70 0.91 -6.73
CA ALA A 78 9.21 0.42 -5.46
C ALA A 78 8.17 0.53 -4.33
N LEU A 79 8.13 -0.48 -3.45
CA LEU A 79 7.36 -0.47 -2.21
C LEU A 79 8.29 -0.39 -0.98
N PRO A 80 7.82 0.18 0.14
CA PRO A 80 8.54 0.11 1.42
C PRO A 80 8.80 -1.33 1.85
N ASP A 81 9.98 -1.60 2.39
CA ASP A 81 10.38 -2.96 2.78
C ASP A 81 9.45 -3.53 3.87
N GLU A 82 9.01 -2.72 4.83
CA GLU A 82 8.05 -3.09 5.86
C GLU A 82 6.73 -3.68 5.31
N VAL A 83 6.20 -3.11 4.22
CA VAL A 83 4.97 -3.58 3.57
C VAL A 83 5.19 -4.95 2.93
N MET A 84 6.33 -5.13 2.27
CA MET A 84 6.66 -6.40 1.63
C MET A 84 6.87 -7.52 2.66
N TYR A 85 7.50 -7.22 3.80
CA TYR A 85 7.68 -8.21 4.87
C TYR A 85 6.35 -8.57 5.55
N GLU A 86 5.48 -7.60 5.77
CA GLU A 86 4.14 -7.86 6.29
C GLU A 86 3.35 -8.78 5.33
N ALA A 87 3.36 -8.46 4.04
CA ALA A 87 2.71 -9.28 3.01
C ALA A 87 3.30 -10.69 2.92
N GLN A 88 4.63 -10.83 3.04
CA GLN A 88 5.30 -12.13 3.05
C GLN A 88 4.84 -13.00 4.23
N ARG A 89 4.76 -12.43 5.43
CA ARG A 89 4.27 -13.13 6.64
C ARG A 89 2.83 -13.58 6.45
N ASP A 90 1.99 -12.70 5.93
CA ASP A 90 0.55 -12.90 5.79
C ASP A 90 0.17 -13.82 4.63
N PHE A 91 1.13 -14.12 3.74
CA PHE A 91 0.92 -14.91 2.55
C PHE A 91 0.42 -16.33 2.85
N SER A 92 0.97 -17.00 3.88
CA SER A 92 0.65 -18.40 4.21
C SER A 92 -0.25 -18.57 5.44
N ASN A 93 -0.31 -17.59 6.34
CA ASN A 93 -1.23 -17.59 7.47
C ASN A 93 -1.55 -16.15 7.88
N TYR A 94 -2.66 -15.63 7.37
CA TYR A 94 -3.13 -14.30 7.71
C TYR A 94 -3.72 -14.30 9.11
N ALA A 95 -3.19 -13.46 9.99
CA ALA A 95 -3.74 -13.15 11.31
C ALA A 95 -4.09 -14.38 12.17
N GLY A 96 -3.37 -15.50 12.01
CA GLY A 96 -3.63 -16.72 12.79
C GLY A 96 -4.89 -17.49 12.40
N THR A 97 -5.51 -17.16 11.26
CA THR A 97 -6.70 -17.85 10.74
C THR A 97 -6.41 -19.29 10.31
N GLY A 98 -5.14 -19.64 10.11
CA GLY A 98 -4.73 -20.93 9.53
C GLY A 98 -4.84 -20.97 8.00
N MET A 99 -5.24 -19.86 7.37
CA MET A 99 -5.35 -19.69 5.92
C MET A 99 -4.45 -18.54 5.46
N GLY A 100 -3.86 -18.66 4.28
CA GLY A 100 -3.15 -17.58 3.62
C GLY A 100 -4.09 -16.45 3.21
N PHE A 101 -3.57 -15.22 3.12
CA PHE A 101 -4.41 -14.05 2.80
C PHE A 101 -5.20 -14.22 1.49
N MET A 102 -4.59 -14.85 0.48
CA MET A 102 -5.20 -15.06 -0.84
C MET A 102 -6.33 -16.11 -0.84
N GLU A 103 -6.47 -16.89 0.23
CA GLU A 103 -7.48 -17.94 0.38
C GLU A 103 -8.75 -17.41 1.09
N LEU A 104 -8.69 -16.21 1.67
CA LEU A 104 -9.79 -15.62 2.42
C LEU A 104 -10.98 -15.33 1.51
N SER A 105 -12.17 -15.73 1.94
CA SER A 105 -13.41 -15.40 1.24
C SER A 105 -13.69 -13.90 1.33
N HIS A 106 -13.96 -13.30 0.17
CA HIS A 106 -14.39 -11.90 0.09
C HIS A 106 -15.87 -11.71 0.45
N ARG A 107 -16.64 -12.79 0.68
CA ARG A 107 -18.09 -12.71 0.92
C ARG A 107 -18.47 -12.85 2.38
N ASP A 108 -17.53 -13.24 3.23
CA ASP A 108 -17.80 -13.48 4.64
C ASP A 108 -18.07 -12.15 5.31
N VAL A 109 -19.32 -11.97 5.76
CA VAL A 109 -19.76 -10.77 6.47
C VAL A 109 -18.92 -10.65 7.74
N GLU A 110 -18.31 -9.48 7.94
CA GLU A 110 -17.39 -9.21 9.05
C GLU A 110 -16.16 -10.15 9.09
N GLY A 111 -15.88 -10.87 7.99
CA GLY A 111 -14.74 -11.75 7.86
C GLY A 111 -13.40 -11.00 7.73
N PRO A 112 -12.27 -11.73 7.77
CA PRO A 112 -10.94 -11.12 7.73
C PRO A 112 -10.70 -10.24 6.50
N PHE A 113 -11.15 -10.65 5.31
CA PHE A 113 -11.01 -9.85 4.09
C PHE A 113 -11.85 -8.56 4.12
N GLN A 114 -13.12 -8.64 4.53
CA GLN A 114 -13.99 -7.47 4.63
C GLN A 114 -13.45 -6.44 5.63
N THR A 115 -12.84 -6.93 6.73
CA THR A 115 -12.13 -6.07 7.68
C THR A 115 -10.96 -5.33 7.03
N VAL A 116 -10.13 -6.01 6.24
CA VAL A 116 -9.02 -5.35 5.50
C VAL A 116 -9.55 -4.31 4.52
N LEU A 117 -10.61 -4.63 3.79
CA LEU A 117 -11.23 -3.72 2.83
C LEU A 117 -11.77 -2.45 3.51
N ALA A 118 -12.47 -2.61 4.64
CA ALA A 118 -12.98 -1.50 5.43
C ALA A 118 -11.85 -0.63 6.01
N GLN A 119 -10.77 -1.26 6.50
CA GLN A 119 -9.59 -0.52 6.97
C GLN A 119 -8.91 0.25 5.84
N ALA A 120 -8.78 -0.34 4.64
CA ALA A 120 -8.20 0.34 3.49
C ALA A 120 -9.04 1.55 3.04
N GLU A 121 -10.36 1.40 3.00
CA GLU A 121 -11.30 2.48 2.70
C GLU A 121 -11.22 3.61 3.74
N GLY A 122 -11.27 3.26 5.03
CA GLY A 122 -11.17 4.21 6.14
C GLY A 122 -9.86 4.99 6.14
N ARG A 123 -8.73 4.31 5.90
CA ARG A 123 -7.40 4.96 5.81
C ARG A 123 -7.32 5.92 4.62
N LEU A 124 -7.82 5.53 3.44
CA LEU A 124 -7.87 6.44 2.29
C LEU A 124 -8.72 7.68 2.59
N ARG A 125 -9.88 7.47 3.23
CA ARG A 125 -10.79 8.55 3.61
C ARG A 125 -10.14 9.52 4.59
N GLU A 126 -9.47 9.00 5.61
CA GLU A 126 -8.73 9.80 6.59
C GLU A 126 -7.59 10.57 5.93
N MET A 127 -6.69 9.88 5.21
CA MET A 127 -5.49 10.47 4.61
C MET A 127 -5.79 11.57 3.58
N LEU A 128 -6.86 11.40 2.81
CA LEU A 128 -7.25 12.33 1.74
C LEU A 128 -8.41 13.25 2.16
N HIS A 129 -8.85 13.20 3.41
CA HIS A 129 -9.99 13.96 3.96
C HIS A 129 -11.26 13.86 3.08
N ILE A 130 -11.63 12.65 2.65
CA ILE A 130 -12.72 12.44 1.70
C ILE A 130 -14.08 12.59 2.42
N PRO A 131 -14.97 13.51 1.99
CA PRO A 131 -16.23 13.74 2.67
C PRO A 131 -17.24 12.61 2.46
N ALA A 132 -18.24 12.51 3.35
CA ALA A 132 -19.19 11.40 3.40
C ALA A 132 -20.08 11.27 2.16
N ASN A 133 -20.22 12.34 1.37
CA ASN A 133 -20.97 12.35 0.11
C ASN A 133 -20.19 11.76 -1.08
N TYR A 134 -18.97 11.26 -0.88
CA TYR A 134 -18.19 10.54 -1.88
C TYR A 134 -18.01 9.06 -1.53
N LYS A 135 -18.04 8.22 -2.56
CA LYS A 135 -17.76 6.78 -2.47
C LYS A 135 -16.34 6.48 -2.94
N ILE A 136 -15.69 5.55 -2.24
CA ILE A 136 -14.37 5.00 -2.61
C ILE A 136 -14.62 3.62 -3.23
N MET A 137 -14.01 3.35 -4.37
CA MET A 137 -14.19 2.11 -5.12
C MET A 137 -12.83 1.47 -5.43
N PHE A 138 -12.71 0.17 -5.18
CA PHE A 138 -11.55 -0.64 -5.55
C PHE A 138 -11.89 -1.46 -6.79
N LEU A 139 -11.41 -1.00 -7.95
CA LEU A 139 -11.76 -1.57 -9.26
C LEU A 139 -10.56 -2.18 -9.96
N GLN A 140 -10.82 -3.23 -10.74
CA GLN A 140 -9.84 -3.83 -11.65
C GLN A 140 -9.74 -3.02 -12.95
N GLY A 141 -8.76 -3.35 -13.80
CA GLY A 141 -8.57 -2.72 -15.12
C GLY A 141 -7.70 -1.45 -15.13
N GLY A 142 -7.28 -0.99 -13.94
CA GLY A 142 -6.36 0.15 -13.80
C GLY A 142 -6.93 1.47 -14.34
N ALA A 143 -6.07 2.48 -14.47
CA ALA A 143 -6.47 3.80 -14.96
C ALA A 143 -7.03 3.76 -16.39
N HIS A 144 -6.50 2.87 -17.25
CA HIS A 144 -6.96 2.75 -18.64
C HIS A 144 -8.43 2.33 -18.76
N ALA A 145 -8.90 1.40 -17.92
CA ALA A 145 -10.32 1.04 -17.92
C ALA A 145 -11.23 2.23 -17.56
N GLN A 146 -10.73 3.15 -16.73
CA GLN A 146 -11.47 4.35 -16.33
C GLN A 146 -11.51 5.43 -17.41
N PHE A 147 -10.58 5.42 -18.38
CA PHE A 147 -10.68 6.30 -19.55
C PHE A 147 -11.98 6.08 -20.33
N SER A 148 -12.47 4.84 -20.38
CA SER A 148 -13.80 4.49 -20.91
C SER A 148 -14.90 4.62 -19.86
N GLY A 149 -14.62 4.20 -18.62
CA GLY A 149 -15.59 4.19 -17.52
C GLY A 149 -16.18 5.56 -17.23
N ILE A 150 -15.35 6.62 -17.22
CA ILE A 150 -15.79 7.99 -16.94
C ILE A 150 -16.83 8.49 -17.96
N PRO A 151 -16.54 8.53 -19.29
CA PRO A 151 -17.51 9.02 -20.26
C PRO A 151 -18.77 8.17 -20.33
N LEU A 152 -18.68 6.84 -20.19
CA LEU A 152 -19.85 5.96 -20.21
C LEU A 152 -20.82 6.19 -19.03
N ASN A 153 -20.33 6.66 -17.89
CA ASN A 153 -21.17 6.92 -16.72
C ASN A 153 -21.63 8.39 -16.62
N LEU A 154 -20.78 9.34 -17.03
CA LEU A 154 -21.03 10.77 -16.80
C LEU A 154 -21.61 11.49 -18.03
N PHE A 155 -21.31 11.04 -19.24
CA PHE A 155 -21.88 11.65 -20.44
C PHE A 155 -23.31 11.12 -20.65
N ARG A 156 -24.30 11.96 -20.35
CA ARG A 156 -25.72 11.57 -20.35
C ARG A 156 -26.51 12.43 -21.35
N PRO A 157 -26.51 12.07 -22.66
CA PRO A 157 -27.29 12.78 -23.69
C PRO A 157 -28.77 12.92 -23.34
N ALA A 158 -29.35 11.90 -22.71
CA ALA A 158 -30.74 11.91 -22.25
C ALA A 158 -31.04 13.01 -21.22
N LEU A 159 -30.02 13.50 -20.51
CA LEU A 159 -30.12 14.63 -19.58
C LEU A 159 -29.68 15.96 -20.22
N GLY A 160 -29.57 16.00 -21.55
CA GLY A 160 -29.20 17.19 -22.31
C GLY A 160 -27.70 17.47 -22.42
N HIS A 161 -26.83 16.55 -21.99
CA HIS A 161 -25.39 16.71 -22.18
C HIS A 161 -25.05 16.61 -23.68
N LYS A 162 -24.43 17.65 -24.23
CA LYS A 162 -24.08 17.71 -25.66
C LYS A 162 -22.58 17.55 -25.92
N VAL A 163 -21.76 18.12 -25.03
CA VAL A 163 -20.30 18.20 -25.18
C VAL A 163 -19.65 17.84 -23.85
N VAL A 164 -18.46 17.23 -23.92
CA VAL A 164 -17.56 16.99 -22.80
C VAL A 164 -16.29 17.80 -23.02
N GLU A 165 -15.81 18.45 -21.97
CA GLU A 165 -14.61 19.27 -22.05
C GLU A 165 -13.39 18.53 -21.49
N TYR A 166 -12.27 18.61 -22.18
CA TYR A 166 -10.99 18.00 -21.81
C TYR A 166 -9.89 19.06 -21.73
N ILE A 167 -9.01 18.90 -20.75
CA ILE A 167 -7.73 19.59 -20.66
C ILE A 167 -6.65 18.54 -20.88
N ASP A 168 -5.89 18.67 -21.97
CA ASP A 168 -4.85 17.72 -22.35
C ASP A 168 -3.46 18.29 -22.05
N THR A 169 -2.76 17.69 -21.10
CA THR A 169 -1.42 18.14 -20.66
C THR A 169 -0.32 17.11 -20.98
N GLY A 170 -0.59 16.14 -21.85
CA GLY A 170 0.44 15.20 -22.33
C GLY A 170 -0.06 13.78 -22.51
N TYR A 171 0.87 12.82 -22.42
CA TYR A 171 0.66 11.44 -22.87
C TYR A 171 -0.61 10.77 -22.32
N TRP A 172 -0.87 10.86 -21.01
CA TRP A 172 -2.06 10.23 -20.41
C TRP A 172 -3.36 10.95 -20.76
N GLY A 173 -3.31 12.27 -20.93
CA GLY A 173 -4.45 13.08 -21.39
C GLY A 173 -4.89 12.66 -22.79
N GLN A 174 -3.94 12.54 -23.72
CA GLN A 174 -4.18 12.07 -25.08
C GLN A 174 -4.77 10.66 -25.15
N ARG A 175 -4.29 9.74 -24.30
CA ARG A 175 -4.83 8.37 -24.23
C ARG A 175 -6.27 8.37 -23.71
N SER A 176 -6.55 9.14 -22.65
CA SER A 176 -7.91 9.27 -22.11
C SER A 176 -8.84 9.94 -23.12
N LEU A 177 -8.37 10.95 -23.84
CA LEU A 177 -9.11 11.68 -24.86
C LEU A 177 -9.49 10.75 -26.03
N GLY A 178 -8.53 9.98 -26.54
CA GLY A 178 -8.76 9.02 -27.62
C GLY A 178 -9.79 7.97 -27.25
N GLU A 179 -9.72 7.47 -26.01
CA GLU A 179 -10.71 6.50 -25.52
C GLU A 179 -12.09 7.13 -25.30
N CYS A 180 -12.15 8.38 -24.84
CA CYS A 180 -13.41 9.13 -24.75
C CYS A 180 -14.05 9.30 -26.13
N ALA A 181 -13.27 9.69 -27.15
CA ALA A 181 -13.75 9.81 -28.52
C ALA A 181 -14.33 8.49 -29.04
N ARG A 182 -13.70 7.35 -28.70
CA ARG A 182 -14.21 6.01 -29.03
C ARG A 182 -15.55 5.71 -28.36
N MET A 183 -15.76 6.17 -27.13
CA MET A 183 -16.99 5.92 -26.36
C MET A 183 -18.18 6.78 -26.79
N ILE A 184 -17.97 8.05 -27.09
CA ILE A 184 -19.08 8.99 -27.25
C ILE A 184 -19.10 9.73 -28.59
N GLY A 185 -18.04 9.63 -29.39
CA GLY A 185 -17.86 10.36 -30.65
C GLY A 185 -17.00 11.61 -30.48
N GLN A 186 -16.07 11.83 -31.43
CA GLN A 186 -15.13 12.96 -31.43
C GLN A 186 -15.83 14.32 -31.53
N ASP A 187 -16.97 14.38 -32.22
CA ASP A 187 -17.81 15.58 -32.41
C ASP A 187 -18.39 16.11 -31.10
N LYS A 188 -18.40 15.29 -30.04
CA LYS A 188 -18.94 15.64 -28.72
C LYS A 188 -17.86 16.06 -27.73
N ILE A 189 -16.64 16.30 -28.19
CA ILE A 189 -15.50 16.62 -27.32
C ILE A 189 -14.91 17.98 -27.68
N LYS A 190 -14.67 18.81 -26.66
CA LYS A 190 -13.98 20.09 -26.77
C LYS A 190 -12.70 20.08 -25.93
N VAL A 191 -11.55 20.31 -26.56
CA VAL A 191 -10.26 20.43 -25.87
C VAL A 191 -9.98 21.91 -25.59
N ILE A 192 -9.79 22.28 -24.33
CA ILE A 192 -9.72 23.68 -23.88
C ILE A 192 -8.33 24.30 -24.08
N ASN A 193 -7.25 23.51 -24.06
CA ASN A 193 -5.87 23.99 -24.03
C ASN A 193 -5.02 23.51 -25.22
N LYS A 194 -5.57 23.54 -26.44
CA LYS A 194 -4.89 23.01 -27.65
C LYS A 194 -3.48 23.58 -27.88
N GLU A 195 -3.19 24.78 -27.37
CA GLU A 195 -1.91 25.48 -27.53
C GLU A 195 -0.77 24.92 -26.67
N PHE A 196 -1.05 24.12 -25.63
CA PHE A 196 -0.01 23.57 -24.73
C PHE A 196 0.77 22.37 -25.30
N ASN A 197 0.37 21.85 -26.45
CA ASN A 197 0.93 20.62 -27.06
C ASN A 197 1.64 20.88 -28.39
N ALA A 198 2.09 22.11 -28.66
CA ALA A 198 2.92 22.46 -29.82
C ALA A 198 4.39 22.11 -29.63
#